data_AF-A0AA37SH89-F1
#
_entry.id   AF-A0AA37SH89-F1
#
_cell.length_a   1.000
_cell.length_b   1.000
_cell.length_c   1.000
_cell.angle_alpha   90.00
_cell.angle_beta   90.00
_cell.angle_gamma   90.00
#
_symmetry.space_group_name_H-M   'P 1'
#
loop_
_entity.id
_entity.type
_entity.pdbx_description
1 polymer ?
#
loop_
_entity_poly.entity_id
_entity_poly.type
_entity_poly.pdbx_seq_one_letter_code
_entity_poly.pdbx_strand_id
1 'polypeptide(L)'
;MHVGTMIPHFKKSDFSKLSIPLPHKNTQKFIGDIYMEFEKKIDLNRRTNETLEAMARALFRDWFVDFGPTRAKMAGQAPYLTPEIWELFPDRLDDEGKPEGWDDSLVGRQFDVTMGQSPPGDTYNPDGIGIPFYQGKTDFGAVFPQRRMYCTAPTRFANTLDSLVSVRAPVGDVNLSEEKCCIGRGLASVRHPQNLPYYTYFTMKFLRDVFSSFESNGTVFGSINKKQFEELSVIESGFEKLFERQVMPTCSKIVANETENRNLAQLRDLLLPKLMSGEIRIRDAKKMVADAL
;
A
#
# COMPACT_ATOMS: atom_id res chain seq x y z
N MET A 1 28.41 -23.01 14.31
CA MET A 1 27.41 -23.74 15.12
C MET A 1 26.32 -24.24 14.18
N HIS A 2 26.49 -25.43 13.60
CA HIS A 2 25.40 -26.13 12.92
C HIS A 2 25.07 -27.35 13.76
N VAL A 3 23.89 -27.34 14.38
CA VAL A 3 23.30 -28.56 14.91
C VAL A 3 22.33 -29.04 13.84
N GLY A 4 22.69 -30.14 13.18
CA GLY A 4 21.86 -30.76 12.17
C GLY A 4 20.55 -31.24 12.78
N THR A 5 19.46 -30.55 12.46
CA THR A 5 18.08 -31.05 12.46
C THR A 5 17.27 -30.08 11.59
N MET A 6 16.23 -30.55 10.91
CA MET A 6 15.36 -29.76 10.03
C MET A 6 14.64 -28.57 10.71
N ILE A 7 14.88 -28.34 12.01
CA ILE A 7 14.35 -27.22 12.79
C ILE A 7 15.53 -26.56 13.54
N PRO A 8 15.93 -25.33 13.18
CA PRO A 8 17.00 -24.63 13.86
C PRO A 8 16.59 -24.27 15.30
N HIS A 9 17.25 -24.87 16.29
CA HIS A 9 17.08 -24.55 17.71
C HIS A 9 18.39 -24.01 18.31
N PHE A 10 18.31 -22.85 18.97
CA PHE A 10 19.43 -22.21 19.66
C PHE A 10 19.26 -22.39 21.18
N LYS A 11 20.19 -23.09 21.86
CA LYS A 11 20.04 -23.39 23.29
C LYS A 11 20.47 -22.20 24.15
N LYS A 12 19.86 -22.05 25.33
CA LYS A 12 20.28 -21.04 26.33
C LYS A 12 21.77 -21.10 26.65
N SER A 13 22.34 -22.31 26.70
CA SER A 13 23.77 -22.56 26.94
C SER A 13 24.70 -22.08 25.80
N ASP A 14 24.15 -21.77 24.63
CA ASP A 14 24.95 -21.31 23.48
C ASP A 14 25.09 -19.78 23.46
N PHE A 15 24.26 -19.04 24.21
CA PHE A 15 24.40 -17.59 24.36
C PHE A 15 25.74 -17.19 24.98
N SER A 16 26.22 -17.92 25.99
CA SER A 16 27.51 -17.63 26.62
C SER A 16 28.71 -17.94 25.73
N LYS A 17 28.49 -18.58 24.57
CA LYS A 17 29.52 -18.90 23.57
C LYS A 17 29.52 -17.92 22.40
N LEU A 18 28.57 -16.97 22.36
CA LEU A 18 28.53 -15.95 21.32
C LEU A 18 29.63 -14.92 21.56
N SER A 19 30.56 -14.83 20.61
CA SER A 19 31.51 -13.72 20.56
C SER A 19 30.89 -12.56 19.79
N ILE A 20 30.55 -11.50 20.49
CA ILE A 20 29.97 -10.28 19.90
C ILE A 20 31.04 -9.19 19.91
N PRO A 21 31.28 -8.49 18.79
CA PRO A 21 32.13 -7.30 18.80
C PRO A 21 31.61 -6.31 19.83
N LEU A 22 32.48 -5.86 20.73
CA LEU A 22 32.15 -4.87 21.75
C LEU A 22 32.92 -3.57 21.45
N PRO A 23 32.36 -2.63 20.66
CA PRO A 23 33.00 -1.35 20.41
C PRO A 23 33.22 -0.56 21.70
N HIS A 24 34.03 0.49 21.65
CA HIS A 24 34.17 1.40 22.79
C HIS A 24 32.80 1.99 23.21
N LYS A 25 32.64 2.29 24.50
CA LYS A 25 31.38 2.78 25.09
C LYS A 25 30.78 3.98 24.34
N ASN A 26 31.63 4.89 23.86
CA ASN A 26 31.18 6.04 23.06
C ASN A 26 30.58 5.63 21.71
N THR A 27 31.17 4.64 21.05
CA THR A 27 30.65 4.05 19.81
C THR A 27 29.35 3.31 20.05
N GLN A 28 29.26 2.52 21.13
CA GLN A 28 28.01 1.82 21.49
C GLN A 28 26.86 2.80 21.71
N LYS A 29 27.10 3.87 22.49
CA LYS A 29 26.10 4.91 22.73
C LYS A 29 25.66 5.56 21.43
N PHE A 30 26.62 5.95 20.58
CA PHE A 30 26.32 6.57 19.30
C PHE A 30 25.52 5.66 18.35
N ILE A 31 25.85 4.38 18.28
CA ILE A 31 25.08 3.38 17.51
C ILE A 31 23.64 3.32 18.01
N GLY A 32 23.45 3.26 19.33
CA GLY A 32 22.13 3.24 19.95
C GLY A 32 21.32 4.51 19.67
N ASP A 33 21.96 5.68 19.80
CA ASP A 33 21.33 6.98 19.54
C ASP A 33 20.84 7.07 18.08
N ILE A 34 21.70 6.75 17.09
CA ILE A 34 21.33 6.76 15.66
C ILE A 34 20.21 5.77 15.36
N TYR A 35 20.33 4.53 15.87
CA TYR A 35 19.30 3.52 15.66
C TYR A 35 17.94 4.05 16.14
N MET A 36 17.93 4.72 17.30
CA MET A 36 16.71 5.28 17.85
C MET A 36 16.18 6.50 17.12
N GLU A 37 17.03 7.33 16.53
CA GLU A 37 16.59 8.42 15.66
C GLU A 37 15.89 7.90 14.40
N PHE A 38 16.47 6.88 13.74
CA PHE A 38 15.84 6.26 12.58
C PHE A 38 14.49 5.62 12.90
N GLU A 39 14.42 4.78 13.94
CA GLU A 39 13.16 4.13 14.31
C GLU A 39 12.08 5.14 14.70
N LYS A 40 12.43 6.22 15.42
CA LYS A 40 11.47 7.29 15.77
C LYS A 40 10.89 7.96 14.53
N LYS A 41 11.74 8.29 13.56
CA LYS A 41 11.30 8.94 12.32
C LYS A 41 10.44 8.02 11.46
N ILE A 42 10.82 6.75 11.33
CA ILE A 42 10.04 5.73 10.61
C ILE A 42 8.67 5.53 11.27
N ASP A 43 8.63 5.41 12.59
CA ASP A 43 7.38 5.27 13.35
C ASP A 43 6.47 6.50 13.23
N LEU A 44 7.05 7.71 13.31
CA LEU A 44 6.32 8.96 13.09
C LEU A 44 5.68 9.00 11.70
N ASN A 45 6.45 8.65 10.67
CA ASN A 45 5.95 8.61 9.30
C ASN A 45 4.84 7.57 9.11
N ARG A 46 4.95 6.39 9.73
CA ARG A 46 3.90 5.36 9.70
C ARG A 46 2.59 5.86 10.34
N ARG A 47 2.66 6.44 11.54
CA ARG A 47 1.48 7.02 12.21
C ARG A 47 0.86 8.16 11.41
N THR A 48 1.70 8.98 10.79
CA THR A 48 1.25 10.04 9.88
C THR A 48 0.51 9.44 8.70
N ASN A 49 1.06 8.41 8.06
CA ASN A 49 0.44 7.73 6.94
C ASN A 49 -0.91 7.09 7.31
N GLU A 50 -0.98 6.42 8.46
CA GLU A 50 -2.23 5.84 8.98
C GLU A 50 -3.32 6.91 9.15
N THR A 51 -2.96 8.08 9.68
CA THR A 51 -3.89 9.21 9.87
C THR A 51 -4.34 9.79 8.53
N LEU A 52 -3.40 10.03 7.62
CA LEU A 52 -3.68 10.59 6.29
C LEU A 52 -4.56 9.63 5.45
N GLU A 53 -4.29 8.33 5.51
CA GLU A 53 -5.12 7.33 4.84
C GLU A 53 -6.52 7.27 5.45
N ALA A 54 -6.63 7.32 6.78
CA ALA A 54 -7.92 7.33 7.47
C ALA A 54 -8.78 8.55 7.06
N MET A 55 -8.16 9.73 6.92
CA MET A 55 -8.84 10.94 6.44
C MET A 55 -9.33 10.80 5.00
N ALA A 56 -8.46 10.32 4.08
CA ALA A 56 -8.83 10.14 2.69
C ALA A 56 -9.91 9.05 2.50
N ARG A 57 -9.84 7.97 3.30
CA ARG A 57 -10.87 6.92 3.33
C ARG A 57 -12.18 7.43 3.90
N ALA A 58 -12.16 8.27 4.93
CA ALA A 58 -13.36 8.89 5.49
C ALA A 58 -14.03 9.81 4.45
N LEU A 59 -13.25 10.60 3.72
CA LEU A 59 -13.76 11.44 2.63
C LEU A 59 -14.37 10.58 1.50
N PHE A 60 -13.70 9.49 1.11
CA PHE A 60 -14.23 8.57 0.09
C PHE A 60 -15.59 8.00 0.53
N ARG A 61 -15.67 7.51 1.77
CA ARG A 61 -16.91 6.98 2.33
C ARG A 61 -18.01 8.05 2.36
N ASP A 62 -17.70 9.25 2.86
CA ASP A 62 -18.63 10.38 2.92
C ASP A 62 -19.23 10.68 1.54
N TRP A 63 -18.40 10.71 0.49
CA TRP A 63 -18.84 11.10 -0.84
C TRP A 63 -19.56 9.97 -1.59
N PHE A 64 -18.97 8.77 -1.63
CA PHE A 64 -19.38 7.71 -2.55
C PHE A 64 -20.18 6.57 -1.91
N VAL A 65 -20.26 6.53 -0.59
CA VAL A 65 -20.94 5.44 0.14
C VAL A 65 -22.11 5.99 0.94
N ASP A 66 -21.85 6.99 1.77
CA ASP A 66 -22.86 7.54 2.67
C ASP A 66 -23.67 8.68 2.01
N PHE A 67 -23.17 9.22 0.89
CA PHE A 67 -23.72 10.37 0.18
C PHE A 67 -23.90 11.59 1.11
N GLY A 68 -22.94 11.79 2.00
CA GLY A 68 -22.94 12.75 3.10
C GLY A 68 -23.33 14.16 2.68
N PRO A 69 -22.68 14.77 1.65
CA PRO A 69 -22.99 16.16 1.28
C PRO A 69 -24.44 16.33 0.82
N THR A 70 -24.94 15.42 -0.02
CA THR A 70 -26.33 15.44 -0.49
C THR A 70 -27.32 15.21 0.65
N ARG A 71 -27.07 14.26 1.55
CA ARG A 71 -27.94 14.03 2.73
C ARG A 71 -27.93 15.22 3.69
N ALA A 72 -26.78 15.85 3.90
CA ALA A 72 -26.65 17.03 4.74
C ALA A 72 -27.42 18.23 4.14
N LYS A 73 -27.35 18.43 2.82
CA LYS A 73 -28.19 19.40 2.08
C LYS A 73 -29.69 19.14 2.26
N MET A 74 -30.14 17.89 2.06
CA MET A 74 -31.55 17.51 2.28
C MET A 74 -32.03 17.77 3.70
N ALA A 75 -31.15 17.59 4.70
CA ALA A 75 -31.44 17.83 6.11
C ALA A 75 -31.35 19.31 6.51
N GLY A 76 -31.04 20.23 5.59
CA GLY A 76 -30.86 21.65 5.88
C GLY A 76 -29.66 21.95 6.79
N GLN A 77 -28.64 21.08 6.79
CA GLN A 77 -27.44 21.28 7.59
C GLN A 77 -26.52 22.34 6.98
N ALA A 78 -25.68 22.95 7.82
CA ALA A 78 -24.67 23.89 7.36
C ALA A 78 -23.60 23.18 6.50
N PRO A 79 -23.08 23.84 5.44
CA PRO A 79 -21.99 23.31 4.63
C PRO A 79 -20.74 22.97 5.47
N TYR A 80 -20.15 21.80 5.22
CA TYR A 80 -18.88 21.38 5.84
C TYR A 80 -17.74 21.20 4.83
N LEU A 81 -18.01 21.40 3.54
CA LEU A 81 -17.02 21.48 2.47
C LEU A 81 -16.82 22.95 2.07
N THR A 82 -15.78 23.24 1.29
CA THR A 82 -15.64 24.60 0.74
C THR A 82 -16.85 24.92 -0.14
N PRO A 83 -17.27 26.19 -0.23
CA PRO A 83 -18.44 26.57 -1.03
C PRO A 83 -18.36 26.05 -2.47
N GLU A 84 -17.18 26.11 -3.09
CA GLU A 84 -16.97 25.68 -4.48
C GLU A 84 -17.20 24.18 -4.69
N ILE A 85 -17.00 23.36 -3.66
CA ILE A 85 -17.22 21.91 -3.72
C ILE A 85 -18.64 21.59 -3.28
N TRP A 86 -19.10 22.23 -2.20
CA TRP A 86 -20.42 22.02 -1.63
C TRP A 86 -21.54 22.24 -2.66
N GLU A 87 -21.45 23.33 -3.42
CA GLU A 87 -22.45 23.69 -4.43
C GLU A 87 -22.52 22.70 -5.60
N LEU A 88 -21.49 21.88 -5.82
CA LEU A 88 -21.51 20.89 -6.89
C LEU A 88 -22.40 19.69 -6.57
N PHE A 89 -22.55 19.34 -5.29
CA PHE A 89 -23.31 18.16 -4.89
C PHE A 89 -24.81 18.35 -5.13
N PRO A 90 -25.52 17.30 -5.58
CA PRO A 90 -26.98 17.35 -5.70
C PRO A 90 -27.65 17.66 -4.36
N ASP A 91 -28.78 18.37 -4.39
CA ASP A 91 -29.53 18.74 -3.19
C ASP A 91 -30.45 17.63 -2.68
N ARG A 92 -30.65 16.57 -3.47
CA ARG A 92 -31.59 15.48 -3.21
C ARG A 92 -31.05 14.13 -3.67
N LEU A 93 -31.60 13.08 -3.08
CA LEU A 93 -31.45 11.71 -3.56
C LEU A 93 -32.62 11.37 -4.48
N ASP A 94 -32.37 10.47 -5.43
CA ASP A 94 -33.38 9.88 -6.29
C ASP A 94 -34.18 8.76 -5.58
N ASP A 95 -35.06 8.11 -6.33
CA ASP A 95 -35.94 7.04 -5.83
C ASP A 95 -35.17 5.77 -5.41
N GLU A 96 -33.92 5.62 -5.85
CA GLU A 96 -33.03 4.50 -5.52
C GLU A 96 -32.09 4.84 -4.36
N GLY A 97 -32.15 6.08 -3.85
CA GLY A 97 -31.42 6.52 -2.68
C GLY A 97 -29.99 6.98 -2.94
N LYS A 98 -29.63 7.24 -4.21
CA LYS A 98 -28.35 7.84 -4.64
C LYS A 98 -28.55 9.32 -5.03
N PRO A 99 -27.51 10.16 -5.02
CA PRO A 99 -27.64 11.57 -5.41
C PRO A 99 -28.23 11.73 -6.81
N GLU A 100 -29.15 12.67 -7.00
CA GLU A 100 -29.76 12.92 -8.31
C GLU A 100 -28.68 13.14 -9.40
N GLY A 101 -28.76 12.37 -10.48
CA GLY A 101 -27.80 12.41 -11.59
C GLY A 101 -26.56 11.52 -11.43
N TRP A 102 -26.47 10.73 -10.35
CA TRP A 102 -25.48 9.67 -10.21
C TRP A 102 -26.07 8.34 -10.70
N ASP A 103 -25.25 7.47 -11.27
CA ASP A 103 -25.67 6.22 -11.89
C ASP A 103 -24.97 5.00 -11.26
N ASP A 104 -25.65 3.85 -11.28
CA ASP A 104 -25.00 2.58 -10.97
C ASP A 104 -24.12 2.12 -12.15
N SER A 105 -22.95 1.61 -11.82
CA SER A 105 -21.99 1.10 -12.79
C SER A 105 -21.29 -0.15 -12.26
N LEU A 106 -20.36 -0.65 -13.05
CA LEU A 106 -19.62 -1.87 -12.76
C LEU A 106 -18.12 -1.60 -12.85
N VAL A 107 -17.32 -2.36 -12.09
CA VAL A 107 -15.86 -2.24 -12.14
C VAL A 107 -15.34 -2.36 -13.56
N GLY A 108 -15.83 -3.33 -14.34
CA GLY A 108 -15.40 -3.53 -15.74
C GLY A 108 -15.84 -2.44 -16.72
N ARG A 109 -16.73 -1.52 -16.31
CA ARG A 109 -17.12 -0.35 -17.11
C ARG A 109 -16.27 0.88 -16.79
N GLN A 110 -15.93 1.07 -15.51
CA GLN A 110 -15.18 2.25 -15.06
C GLN A 110 -13.67 2.06 -15.04
N PHE A 111 -13.17 0.83 -14.94
CA PHE A 111 -11.75 0.54 -14.73
C PHE A 111 -11.21 -0.48 -15.74
N ASP A 112 -9.95 -0.28 -16.12
CA ASP A 112 -9.15 -1.27 -16.85
C ASP A 112 -8.64 -2.33 -15.86
N VAL A 113 -9.16 -3.55 -15.97
CA VAL A 113 -8.76 -4.70 -15.13
C VAL A 113 -7.82 -5.64 -15.88
N THR A 114 -6.60 -5.77 -15.36
CA THR A 114 -5.60 -6.75 -15.84
C THR A 114 -5.41 -7.86 -14.83
N MET A 115 -5.93 -9.06 -15.14
CA MET A 115 -5.69 -10.25 -14.33
C MET A 115 -4.24 -10.73 -14.49
N GLY A 116 -3.56 -10.98 -13.37
CA GLY A 116 -2.19 -11.44 -13.36
C GLY A 116 -2.02 -12.89 -13.83
N GLN A 117 -0.83 -13.19 -14.31
CA GLN A 117 -0.45 -14.50 -14.83
C GLN A 117 1.00 -14.77 -14.46
N SER A 118 1.24 -15.88 -13.79
CA SER A 118 2.59 -16.27 -13.36
C SER A 118 3.37 -16.74 -14.60
N PRO A 119 4.52 -16.12 -14.92
CA PRO A 119 5.45 -16.62 -15.94
C PRO A 119 6.03 -18.00 -15.57
N PRO A 120 6.80 -18.64 -16.45
CA PRO A 120 7.57 -19.84 -16.11
C PRO A 120 8.47 -19.62 -14.88
N GLY A 121 8.57 -20.62 -14.00
CA GLY A 121 9.22 -20.47 -12.69
C GLY A 121 10.74 -20.28 -12.73
N ASP A 122 11.38 -20.71 -13.82
CA ASP A 122 12.80 -20.53 -14.13
C ASP A 122 13.16 -19.08 -14.53
N THR A 123 12.16 -18.22 -14.74
CA THR A 123 12.36 -16.81 -15.09
C THR A 123 12.49 -15.90 -13.86
N TYR A 124 12.28 -16.45 -12.65
CA TYR A 124 12.31 -15.68 -11.41
C TYR A 124 13.70 -15.66 -10.80
N ASN A 125 14.10 -14.52 -10.24
CA ASN A 125 15.38 -14.39 -9.54
C ASN A 125 15.30 -13.38 -8.39
N PRO A 126 16.07 -13.58 -7.30
CA PRO A 126 16.22 -12.58 -6.24
C PRO A 126 17.29 -11.52 -6.57
N ASP A 127 18.05 -11.70 -7.65
CA ASP A 127 19.25 -10.92 -7.98
C ASP A 127 18.95 -9.56 -8.63
N GLY A 128 17.67 -9.19 -8.79
CA GLY A 128 17.30 -7.90 -9.38
C GLY A 128 17.27 -7.87 -10.90
N ILE A 129 17.34 -9.02 -11.58
CA ILE A 129 17.45 -9.09 -13.03
C ILE A 129 16.05 -9.09 -13.67
N GLY A 130 15.78 -8.10 -14.52
CA GLY A 130 14.49 -7.91 -15.19
C GLY A 130 13.63 -6.86 -14.47
N ILE A 131 12.33 -7.13 -14.32
CA ILE A 131 11.41 -6.23 -13.60
C ILE A 131 10.88 -6.87 -12.31
N PRO A 132 10.49 -6.08 -11.29
CA PRO A 132 9.91 -6.63 -10.07
C PRO A 132 8.70 -7.52 -10.36
N PHE A 133 8.58 -8.61 -9.62
CA PHE A 133 7.51 -9.59 -9.75
C PHE A 133 6.78 -9.79 -8.43
N TYR A 134 5.46 -9.58 -8.45
CA TYR A 134 4.59 -9.75 -7.29
C TYR A 134 3.57 -10.85 -7.58
N GLN A 135 3.62 -11.93 -6.80
CA GLN A 135 2.83 -13.14 -7.05
C GLN A 135 1.48 -13.10 -6.35
N GLY A 136 1.38 -12.42 -5.20
CA GLY A 136 0.19 -12.38 -4.37
C GLY A 136 0.34 -11.45 -3.16
N LYS A 137 -0.67 -11.45 -2.27
CA LYS A 137 -0.71 -10.57 -1.09
C LYS A 137 0.52 -10.66 -0.18
N THR A 138 1.26 -11.76 -0.19
CA THR A 138 2.47 -11.94 0.64
C THR A 138 3.58 -10.97 0.27
N ASP A 139 3.50 -10.37 -0.91
CA ASP A 139 4.41 -9.32 -1.35
C ASP A 139 3.98 -7.93 -0.87
N PHE A 140 2.75 -7.75 -0.38
CA PHE A 140 2.24 -6.43 -0.02
C PHE A 140 2.91 -5.88 1.24
N GLY A 141 3.31 -4.61 1.17
CA GLY A 141 3.71 -3.80 2.31
C GLY A 141 2.59 -2.87 2.77
N ALA A 142 2.95 -1.79 3.49
CA ALA A 142 1.97 -0.81 3.97
C ALA A 142 1.24 -0.11 2.81
N VAL A 143 1.99 0.37 1.82
CA VAL A 143 1.45 1.08 0.64
C VAL A 143 1.94 0.46 -0.66
N PHE A 144 3.21 0.04 -0.71
CA PHE A 144 3.86 -0.58 -1.85
C PHE A 144 4.32 -2.02 -1.56
N PRO A 145 4.35 -2.90 -2.57
CA PRO A 145 4.84 -4.26 -2.39
C PRO A 145 6.36 -4.27 -2.19
N GLN A 146 6.85 -5.26 -1.46
CA GLN A 146 8.26 -5.49 -1.22
C GLN A 146 8.89 -6.21 -2.42
N ARG A 147 9.99 -5.66 -2.94
CA ARG A 147 10.77 -6.21 -4.06
C ARG A 147 11.56 -7.46 -3.62
N ARG A 148 10.89 -8.60 -3.54
CA ARG A 148 11.51 -9.88 -3.15
C ARG A 148 12.01 -10.69 -4.35
N MET A 149 11.30 -10.60 -5.47
CA MET A 149 11.58 -11.37 -6.69
C MET A 149 11.48 -10.47 -7.91
N TYR A 150 12.23 -10.85 -8.95
CA TYR A 150 12.26 -10.21 -10.27
C TYR A 150 12.00 -11.27 -11.34
N CYS A 151 11.53 -10.83 -12.51
CA CYS A 151 11.23 -11.70 -13.64
C CYS A 151 11.88 -11.19 -14.93
N THR A 152 12.56 -12.09 -15.64
CA THR A 152 13.22 -11.81 -16.93
C THR A 152 12.31 -11.98 -18.14
N ALA A 153 11.18 -12.71 -18.01
CA ALA A 153 10.21 -12.93 -19.07
C ALA A 153 8.77 -12.64 -18.59
N PRO A 154 8.45 -11.38 -18.25
CA PRO A 154 7.15 -11.01 -17.70
C PRO A 154 6.01 -11.16 -18.72
N THR A 155 4.82 -11.57 -18.26
CA THR A 155 3.66 -11.86 -19.15
C THR A 155 2.46 -10.93 -18.94
N ARG A 156 2.31 -10.38 -17.73
CA ARG A 156 1.26 -9.45 -17.32
C ARG A 156 1.86 -8.35 -16.47
N PHE A 157 1.38 -7.13 -16.66
CA PHE A 157 2.00 -5.95 -16.10
C PHE A 157 1.00 -5.13 -15.30
N ALA A 158 1.51 -4.45 -14.28
CA ALA A 158 0.92 -3.26 -13.71
C ALA A 158 1.88 -2.09 -13.98
N ASN A 159 1.37 -0.89 -14.23
CA ASN A 159 2.19 0.32 -14.32
C ASN A 159 2.09 1.10 -13.01
N THR A 160 3.05 2.00 -12.78
CA THR A 160 3.11 2.90 -11.62
C THR A 160 1.74 3.45 -11.21
N LEU A 161 1.45 3.36 -9.91
CA LEU A 161 0.21 3.75 -9.24
C LEU A 161 -1.05 2.96 -9.62
N ASP A 162 -0.91 1.82 -10.29
CA ASP A 162 -2.00 0.85 -10.35
C ASP A 162 -2.33 0.30 -8.98
N SER A 163 -3.64 0.09 -8.74
CA SER A 163 -4.11 -0.65 -7.59
C SER A 163 -3.91 -2.14 -7.82
N LEU A 164 -3.04 -2.75 -7.03
CA LEU A 164 -2.82 -4.19 -6.98
C LEU A 164 -3.83 -4.78 -6.00
N VAL A 165 -4.73 -5.63 -6.50
CA VAL A 165 -5.78 -6.26 -5.69
C VAL A 165 -5.50 -7.76 -5.59
N SER A 166 -5.51 -8.31 -4.38
CA SER A 166 -5.39 -9.75 -4.20
C SER A 166 -6.69 -10.44 -4.64
N VAL A 167 -6.57 -11.39 -5.57
CA VAL A 167 -7.70 -12.14 -6.14
C VAL A 167 -7.71 -13.61 -5.71
N ARG A 168 -6.94 -13.94 -4.67
CA ARG A 168 -6.88 -15.27 -4.02
C ARG A 168 -6.91 -15.10 -2.52
N ALA A 169 -7.56 -16.04 -1.83
CA ALA A 169 -7.86 -15.93 -0.41
C ALA A 169 -6.63 -15.55 0.46
N PRO A 170 -6.79 -14.60 1.41
CA PRO A 170 -7.91 -13.67 1.55
C PRO A 170 -7.95 -12.68 0.40
N VAL A 171 -9.13 -12.55 -0.20
CA VAL A 171 -9.36 -11.71 -1.36
C VAL A 171 -9.58 -10.25 -0.93
N GLY A 172 -9.17 -9.32 -1.78
CA GLY A 172 -9.51 -7.90 -1.63
C GLY A 172 -8.50 -7.05 -0.87
N ASP A 173 -7.40 -7.62 -0.36
CA ASP A 173 -6.27 -6.80 0.08
C ASP A 173 -5.77 -5.95 -1.09
N VAL A 174 -5.44 -4.68 -0.83
CA VAL A 174 -5.07 -3.70 -1.87
C VAL A 174 -3.73 -3.05 -1.53
N ASN A 175 -2.90 -2.88 -2.55
CA ASN A 175 -1.64 -2.14 -2.52
C ASN A 175 -1.52 -1.25 -3.76
N LEU A 176 -0.57 -0.32 -3.77
CA LEU A 176 -0.22 0.43 -4.97
C LEU A 176 1.05 -0.15 -5.59
N SER A 177 1.15 -0.11 -6.91
CA SER A 177 2.43 -0.36 -7.58
C SER A 177 3.28 0.91 -7.55
N GLU A 178 4.51 0.80 -7.06
CA GLU A 178 5.46 1.93 -7.07
C GLU A 178 6.08 2.16 -8.44
N GLU A 179 6.16 1.09 -9.23
CA GLU A 179 6.79 1.08 -10.55
C GLU A 179 6.11 0.06 -11.46
N LYS A 180 6.47 0.09 -12.74
CA LYS A 180 6.05 -0.95 -13.68
C LYS A 180 6.59 -2.31 -13.21
N CYS A 181 5.69 -3.27 -13.01
CA CYS A 181 6.01 -4.57 -12.44
C CYS A 181 5.23 -5.69 -13.12
N CYS A 182 5.75 -6.92 -12.99
CA CYS A 182 5.07 -8.14 -13.39
C CYS A 182 4.13 -8.60 -12.27
N ILE A 183 2.91 -9.01 -12.63
CA ILE A 183 1.92 -9.51 -11.67
C ILE A 183 1.56 -10.97 -11.92
N GLY A 184 1.60 -11.77 -10.86
CA GLY A 184 1.29 -13.19 -10.88
C GLY A 184 -0.19 -13.49 -10.71
N ARG A 185 -0.56 -14.78 -10.82
CA ARG A 185 -1.97 -15.24 -10.77
C ARG A 185 -2.72 -14.92 -9.47
N GLY A 186 -2.03 -14.51 -8.40
CA GLY A 186 -2.67 -14.10 -7.14
C GLY A 186 -3.14 -12.66 -7.10
N LEU A 187 -2.82 -11.85 -8.12
CA LEU A 187 -3.11 -10.43 -8.18
C LEU A 187 -3.88 -10.04 -9.46
N ALA A 188 -4.64 -8.96 -9.36
CA ALA A 188 -5.09 -8.16 -10.49
C ALA A 188 -4.53 -6.74 -10.36
N SER A 189 -4.28 -6.10 -11.50
CA SER A 189 -4.04 -4.66 -11.58
C SER A 189 -5.33 -3.96 -12.02
N VAL A 190 -5.67 -2.86 -11.35
CA VAL A 190 -6.84 -2.03 -11.66
C VAL A 190 -6.37 -0.59 -11.88
N ARG A 191 -6.75 -0.01 -13.02
CA ARG A 191 -6.46 1.38 -13.39
C ARG A 191 -7.73 2.07 -13.86
N HIS A 192 -7.97 3.29 -13.39
CA HIS A 192 -8.98 4.15 -14.01
C HIS A 192 -8.45 4.69 -15.36
N PRO A 193 -9.22 4.65 -16.47
CA PRO A 193 -8.78 5.07 -17.81
C PRO A 193 -8.29 6.52 -17.88
N GLN A 194 -8.79 7.37 -16.97
CA GLN A 194 -8.42 8.79 -16.87
C GLN A 194 -7.27 9.05 -15.88
N ASN A 195 -6.58 7.99 -15.44
CA ASN A 195 -5.46 8.02 -14.51
C ASN A 195 -5.81 8.69 -13.16
N LEU A 196 -6.80 8.11 -12.47
CA LEU A 196 -7.25 8.51 -11.12
C LEU A 196 -6.82 7.43 -10.09
N PRO A 197 -5.53 7.32 -9.76
CA PRO A 197 -5.01 6.21 -8.96
C PRO A 197 -5.57 6.17 -7.54
N TYR A 198 -5.79 7.31 -6.89
CA TYR A 198 -6.25 7.32 -5.50
C TYR A 198 -7.75 7.05 -5.39
N TYR A 199 -8.56 7.60 -6.31
CA TYR A 199 -9.95 7.17 -6.45
C TYR A 199 -10.04 5.65 -6.64
N THR A 200 -9.26 5.10 -7.57
CA THR A 200 -9.22 3.66 -7.83
C THR A 200 -8.83 2.87 -6.58
N TYR A 201 -7.78 3.32 -5.87
CA TYR A 201 -7.31 2.67 -4.65
C TYR A 201 -8.38 2.61 -3.56
N PHE A 202 -9.08 3.71 -3.30
CA PHE A 202 -10.13 3.75 -2.29
C PHE A 202 -11.38 2.98 -2.72
N THR A 203 -11.75 3.00 -4.00
CA THR A 203 -12.83 2.15 -4.54
C THR A 203 -12.49 0.66 -4.34
N MET A 204 -11.28 0.23 -4.70
CA MET A 204 -10.88 -1.16 -4.50
C MET A 204 -10.80 -1.55 -3.02
N LYS A 205 -10.33 -0.65 -2.15
CA LYS A 205 -10.35 -0.88 -0.69
C LYS A 205 -11.76 -1.02 -0.14
N PHE A 206 -12.71 -0.24 -0.65
CA PHE A 206 -14.11 -0.36 -0.22
C PHE A 206 -14.73 -1.69 -0.67
N LEU A 207 -14.43 -2.15 -1.90
CA LEU A 207 -14.88 -3.45 -2.40
C LEU A 207 -14.32 -4.64 -1.59
N ARG A 208 -13.23 -4.48 -0.84
CA ARG A 208 -12.74 -5.49 0.13
C ARG A 208 -13.79 -5.89 1.15
N ASP A 209 -14.55 -4.93 1.65
CA ASP A 209 -15.58 -5.19 2.65
C ASP A 209 -16.72 -6.02 2.03
N VAL A 210 -17.00 -5.77 0.74
CA VAL A 210 -17.93 -6.57 -0.06
C VAL A 210 -17.43 -8.01 -0.21
N PHE A 211 -16.16 -8.23 -0.56
CA PHE A 211 -15.57 -9.58 -0.66
C PHE A 211 -15.59 -10.35 0.67
N SER A 212 -15.32 -9.66 1.78
CA SER A 212 -15.31 -10.26 3.12
C SER A 212 -16.69 -10.77 3.52
N SER A 213 -17.76 -10.06 3.13
CA SER A 213 -19.15 -10.49 3.37
C SER A 213 -19.47 -11.82 2.68
N PHE A 214 -18.94 -12.04 1.48
CA PHE A 214 -19.12 -13.29 0.73
C PHE A 214 -18.38 -14.49 1.37
N GLU A 215 -17.21 -14.27 1.97
CA GLU A 215 -16.50 -15.32 2.72
C GLU A 215 -17.25 -15.70 4.02
N SER A 216 -17.89 -14.73 4.68
CA SER A 216 -18.65 -14.96 5.92
C SER A 216 -19.96 -15.72 5.73
N ASN A 217 -20.57 -15.64 4.53
CA ASN A 217 -21.82 -16.34 4.18
C ASN A 217 -21.62 -17.84 3.83
N GLY A 218 -20.45 -18.41 4.14
CA GLY A 218 -20.18 -19.85 4.03
C GLY A 218 -19.63 -20.31 2.69
N THR A 219 -19.45 -19.41 1.72
CA THR A 219 -18.73 -19.69 0.47
C THR A 219 -17.28 -19.23 0.61
N VAL A 220 -16.35 -20.16 0.85
CA VAL A 220 -14.91 -19.84 0.80
C VAL A 220 -14.54 -19.50 -0.65
N PHE A 221 -14.42 -18.21 -0.96
CA PHE A 221 -13.91 -17.76 -2.25
C PHE A 221 -12.41 -18.03 -2.30
N GLY A 222 -12.01 -19.19 -2.84
CA GLY A 222 -10.59 -19.48 -3.06
C GLY A 222 -9.93 -18.49 -4.03
N SER A 223 -10.71 -17.90 -4.94
CA SER A 223 -10.26 -16.88 -5.89
C SER A 223 -11.41 -16.14 -6.57
N ILE A 224 -11.14 -14.96 -7.13
CA ILE A 224 -12.04 -14.22 -8.01
C ILE A 224 -11.52 -14.24 -9.44
N ASN A 225 -12.40 -14.58 -10.39
CA ASN A 225 -12.09 -14.53 -11.82
C ASN A 225 -12.41 -13.15 -12.42
N LYS A 226 -11.97 -12.92 -13.66
CA LYS A 226 -12.13 -11.63 -14.34
C LYS A 226 -13.59 -11.17 -14.40
N LYS A 227 -14.50 -12.06 -14.81
CA LYS A 227 -15.93 -11.74 -14.97
C LYS A 227 -16.54 -11.32 -13.63
N GLN A 228 -16.30 -12.09 -12.57
CA GLN A 228 -16.78 -11.78 -11.22
C GLN A 228 -16.24 -10.45 -10.71
N PHE A 229 -14.97 -10.14 -10.99
CA PHE A 229 -14.38 -8.85 -10.61
C PHE A 229 -15.08 -7.71 -11.38
N GLU A 230 -15.18 -7.84 -12.70
CA GLU A 230 -15.77 -6.82 -13.57
C GLU A 230 -17.26 -6.56 -13.29
N GLU A 231 -17.99 -7.53 -12.74
CA GLU A 231 -19.41 -7.44 -12.36
C GLU A 231 -19.66 -6.81 -10.98
N LEU A 232 -18.62 -6.40 -10.25
CA LEU A 232 -18.80 -5.72 -8.96
C LEU A 232 -19.41 -4.33 -9.17
N SER A 233 -20.43 -4.03 -8.38
CA SER A 233 -21.13 -2.75 -8.39
C SER A 233 -20.27 -1.61 -7.83
N VAL A 234 -20.29 -0.49 -8.52
CA VAL A 234 -19.69 0.80 -8.14
C VAL A 234 -20.60 1.93 -8.58
N ILE A 235 -20.42 3.13 -8.04
CA ILE A 235 -21.17 4.32 -8.43
C ILE A 235 -20.40 5.11 -9.47
N GLU A 236 -21.09 5.61 -10.50
CA GLU A 236 -20.61 6.64 -11.42
C GLU A 236 -21.26 7.98 -11.05
N SER A 237 -20.45 8.92 -10.62
CA SER A 237 -20.91 10.16 -9.99
C SER A 237 -20.55 11.42 -10.78
N GLY A 238 -19.48 11.36 -11.59
CA GLY A 238 -18.83 12.53 -12.15
C GLY A 238 -17.90 13.26 -11.15
N PHE A 239 -17.84 12.81 -9.89
CA PHE A 239 -17.03 13.39 -8.81
C PHE A 239 -15.66 12.72 -8.66
N GLU A 240 -15.34 11.70 -9.46
CA GLU A 240 -14.12 10.89 -9.33
C GLU A 240 -12.86 11.76 -9.47
N LYS A 241 -12.84 12.66 -10.46
CA LYS A 241 -11.75 13.63 -10.65
C LYS A 241 -11.65 14.64 -9.53
N LEU A 242 -12.80 15.09 -9.03
CA LEU A 242 -12.84 16.07 -7.96
C LEU A 242 -12.27 15.46 -6.68
N PHE A 243 -12.70 14.24 -6.36
CA PHE A 243 -12.17 13.47 -5.24
C PHE A 243 -10.66 13.23 -5.37
N GLU A 244 -10.21 12.74 -6.53
CA GLU A 244 -8.79 12.52 -6.83
C GLU A 244 -7.97 13.78 -6.49
N ARG A 245 -8.43 14.95 -6.93
CA ARG A 245 -7.77 16.23 -6.65
C ARG A 245 -7.76 16.58 -5.16
N GLN A 246 -8.82 16.28 -4.41
CA GLN A 246 -8.87 16.54 -2.97
C GLN A 246 -7.89 15.68 -2.18
N VAL A 247 -7.78 14.39 -2.53
CA VAL A 247 -6.94 13.45 -1.77
C VAL A 247 -5.49 13.41 -2.27
N MET A 248 -5.21 13.87 -3.49
CA MET A 248 -3.88 13.81 -4.08
C MET A 248 -2.77 14.37 -3.18
N PRO A 249 -2.88 15.56 -2.56
CA PRO A 249 -1.80 16.08 -1.69
C PRO A 249 -1.53 15.15 -0.49
N THR A 250 -2.60 14.65 0.13
CA THR A 250 -2.58 13.72 1.27
C THR A 250 -1.92 12.40 0.87
N CYS A 251 -2.35 11.79 -0.24
CA CYS A 251 -1.81 10.54 -0.72
C CYS A 251 -0.36 10.67 -1.23
N SER A 252 -0.01 11.77 -1.88
CA SER A 252 1.38 12.07 -2.26
C SER A 252 2.29 12.17 -1.04
N LYS A 253 1.80 12.70 0.09
CA LYS A 253 2.56 12.71 1.34
C LYS A 253 2.74 11.30 1.91
N ILE A 254 1.72 10.44 1.82
CA ILE A 254 1.84 9.02 2.19
C ILE A 254 2.94 8.33 1.39
N VAL A 255 2.92 8.50 0.06
CA VAL A 255 3.93 7.94 -0.85
C VAL A 255 5.33 8.45 -0.50
N ALA A 256 5.50 9.75 -0.31
CA ALA A 256 6.78 10.35 0.05
C ALA A 256 7.33 9.81 1.37
N ASN A 257 6.48 9.68 2.40
CA ASN A 257 6.84 9.13 3.69
C ASN A 257 7.27 7.65 3.58
N GLU A 258 6.63 6.85 2.72
CA GLU A 258 7.04 5.46 2.49
C GLU A 258 8.39 5.34 1.78
N THR A 259 8.67 6.22 0.82
CA THR A 259 10.00 6.31 0.20
C THR A 259 11.05 6.72 1.22
N GLU A 260 10.76 7.72 2.07
CA GLU A 260 11.64 8.15 3.15
C GLU A 260 11.92 7.01 4.14
N ASN A 261 10.87 6.30 4.58
CA ASN A 261 11.01 5.15 5.50
C ASN A 261 11.94 4.07 4.95
N ARG A 262 11.83 3.76 3.66
CA ARG A 262 12.70 2.79 2.99
C ARG A 262 14.14 3.24 2.92
N ASN A 263 14.37 4.51 2.58
CA ASN A 263 15.71 5.09 2.53
C ASN A 263 16.36 5.10 3.92
N LEU A 264 15.62 5.47 4.96
CA LEU A 264 16.09 5.44 6.34
C LEU A 264 16.42 4.01 6.80
N ALA A 265 15.57 3.03 6.47
CA ALA A 265 15.83 1.63 6.78
C ALA A 265 17.09 1.10 6.07
N GLN A 266 17.27 1.42 4.78
CA GLN A 266 18.47 1.05 4.02
C GLN A 266 19.74 1.70 4.58
N LEU A 267 19.67 2.98 4.93
CA LEU A 267 20.79 3.71 5.52
C LEU A 267 21.15 3.14 6.89
N ARG A 268 20.16 2.84 7.73
CA ARG A 268 20.33 2.15 9.01
C ARG A 268 21.05 0.82 8.83
N ASP A 269 20.55 -0.03 7.93
CA ASP A 269 21.08 -1.38 7.69
C ASP A 269 22.49 -1.35 7.07
N LEU A 270 22.82 -0.28 6.35
CA LEU A 270 24.17 -0.01 5.85
C LEU A 270 25.13 0.46 6.96
N LEU A 271 24.69 1.38 7.82
CA LEU A 271 25.55 2.04 8.81
C LEU A 271 25.83 1.15 10.03
N LEU A 272 24.84 0.41 10.53
CA LEU A 272 25.01 -0.37 11.77
C LEU A 272 26.17 -1.38 11.68
N PRO A 273 26.30 -2.23 10.65
CA PRO A 273 27.40 -3.18 10.55
C PRO A 273 28.76 -2.47 10.49
N LYS A 274 28.86 -1.39 9.70
CA LYS A 274 30.10 -0.62 9.51
C LYS A 274 30.55 0.11 10.78
N LEU A 275 29.59 0.59 11.58
CA LEU A 275 29.88 1.21 12.87
C LEU A 275 30.32 0.17 13.90
N MET A 276 29.72 -1.03 13.89
CA MET A 276 30.11 -2.14 14.76
C MET A 276 31.47 -2.72 14.41
N SER A 277 31.83 -2.80 13.11
CA SER A 277 33.14 -3.27 12.66
C SER A 277 34.24 -2.19 12.73
N GLY A 278 33.85 -0.92 12.87
CA GLY A 278 34.77 0.22 12.87
C GLY A 278 35.23 0.67 11.47
N GLU A 279 34.62 0.13 10.40
CA GLU A 279 34.88 0.53 9.02
C GLU A 279 34.52 1.99 8.73
N ILE A 280 33.56 2.55 9.48
CA ILE A 280 33.18 3.97 9.37
C ILE A 280 33.38 4.68 10.71
N ARG A 281 33.92 5.90 10.65
CA ARG A 281 34.08 6.75 11.82
C ARG A 281 32.76 7.39 12.19
N ILE A 282 32.55 7.58 13.50
CA ILE A 282 31.39 8.29 14.07
C ILE A 282 31.12 9.63 13.36
N ARG A 283 32.17 10.41 13.09
CA ARG A 283 32.04 11.73 12.45
C ARG A 283 31.42 11.65 11.05
N ASP A 284 31.82 10.65 10.26
CA ASP A 284 31.38 10.52 8.88
C ASP A 284 29.94 9.96 8.85
N ALA A 285 29.62 9.00 9.73
CA ALA A 285 28.26 8.53 9.95
C ALA A 285 27.31 9.66 10.38
N LYS A 286 27.74 10.57 11.29
CA LYS A 286 26.92 11.73 11.69
C LYS A 286 26.50 12.60 10.51
N LYS A 287 27.42 12.84 9.57
CA LYS A 287 27.12 13.63 8.37
C LYS A 287 26.06 12.94 7.51
N MET A 288 26.23 11.64 7.26
CA MET A 288 25.27 10.85 6.48
C MET A 288 23.87 10.82 7.11
N VAL A 289 23.78 10.76 8.44
CA VAL A 289 22.50 10.81 9.16
C VAL A 289 21.88 12.20 9.09
N ALA A 290 22.66 13.26 9.27
CA ALA A 290 22.16 14.64 9.21
C ALA A 290 21.63 15.03 7.81
N ASP A 291 22.19 14.45 6.75
CA ASP A 291 21.70 14.67 5.39
C ASP A 291 20.38 13.91 5.10
N ALA A 292 20.02 12.92 5.93
CA ALA A 292 18.89 12.01 5.71
C ALA A 292 17.68 12.26 6.62
N LEU A 293 17.84 12.96 7.75
CA LEU A 293 16.80 13.29 8.73
C LEU A 293 16.39 14.77 8.65
#